data_AF-G5E2F1-F1
#
_entry.id   AF-G5E2F1-F1
#
_cell.length_a   1.000
_cell.length_b   1.000
_cell.length_c   1.000
_cell.angle_alpha   90.00
_cell.angle_beta   90.00
_cell.angle_gamma   90.00
#
_symmetry.space_group_name_H-M   'P 1'
#
loop_
_entity.id
_entity.type
_entity.pdbx_description
1 polymer ?
#
loop_
_entity_poly.entity_id
_entity_poly.type
_entity_poly.pdbx_seq_one_letter_code
_entity_poly.pdbx_strand_id
1 'polypeptide(L)'
;VHDPKVAHETDVRAQIRLQLKDVNGERVAVHRSMLCTQKGKSMEFKSLEGVITRVKHGEKVSLSTKCAEMDKEMISALGVSAAVLNNAIFCHQEDSNWPLSEGRQLKVKDEIFSATRYIKALETLRQVRHQREMDRVNKESQRLNREKGELLVQQGRLQLEADQHQQEIRKRDSLIKTLAAQLEFDGFKQAPFNQRQINSFQILAKERQEKDEANADQILREFSEKEAVKQRQIDEIRDRKTGLERTIELKSSTQSKKTTDLKNIKSELQQLEGSSDRLQELEEELQKTELELENIEKSCN
;
A
#
# COMPACT_ATOMS: atom_id res chain seq x y z
N VAL A 1 23.16 -79.69 34.30
CA VAL A 1 23.17 -79.73 35.78
C VAL A 1 22.64 -81.08 36.18
N HIS A 2 23.24 -81.72 37.18
CA HIS A 2 22.73 -83.00 37.67
C HIS A 2 21.38 -82.79 38.38
N ASP A 3 20.51 -83.81 38.36
CA ASP A 3 19.22 -83.75 39.03
C ASP A 3 19.44 -83.75 40.56
N PRO A 4 18.96 -82.72 41.30
CA PRO A 4 19.09 -82.68 42.76
C PRO A 4 18.51 -83.89 43.48
N LYS A 5 17.45 -84.53 42.94
CA LYS A 5 16.86 -85.75 43.53
C LYS A 5 17.80 -86.94 43.45
N VAL A 6 18.57 -87.04 42.35
CA VAL A 6 19.57 -88.10 42.15
C VAL A 6 20.81 -87.84 43.01
N ALA A 7 21.15 -86.57 43.25
CA ALA A 7 22.23 -86.18 44.15
C ALA A 7 21.87 -86.32 45.65
N HIS A 8 20.59 -86.53 45.99
CA HIS A 8 20.07 -86.40 47.36
C HIS A 8 20.35 -85.05 48.02
N GLU A 9 20.41 -83.97 47.22
CA GLU A 9 20.68 -82.61 47.68
C GLU A 9 19.52 -81.67 47.34
N THR A 10 19.35 -80.60 48.12
CA THR A 10 18.34 -79.57 47.84
C THR A 10 18.76 -78.62 46.72
N ASP A 11 20.06 -78.39 46.57
CA ASP A 11 20.65 -77.44 45.64
C ASP A 11 21.85 -78.05 44.94
N VAL A 12 21.80 -78.16 43.61
CA VAL A 12 22.92 -78.61 42.79
C VAL A 12 23.46 -77.45 41.97
N ARG A 13 24.73 -77.12 42.16
CA ARG A 13 25.44 -76.13 41.35
C ARG A 13 26.19 -76.81 40.22
N ALA A 14 26.22 -76.19 39.05
CA ALA A 14 27.15 -76.55 37.99
C ALA A 14 27.89 -75.32 37.50
N GLN A 15 29.09 -75.53 36.97
CA GLN A 15 29.89 -74.48 36.40
C GLN A 15 30.55 -74.96 35.11
N ILE A 16 30.47 -74.11 34.08
CA ILE A 16 31.18 -74.29 32.82
C ILE A 16 32.31 -73.27 32.80
N ARG A 17 33.53 -73.73 32.58
CA ARG A 17 34.71 -72.87 32.43
C ARG A 17 35.27 -73.05 31.03
N LEU A 18 35.48 -71.94 30.32
CA LEU A 18 36.05 -71.92 28.99
C LEU A 18 37.23 -70.95 28.97
N GLN A 19 38.37 -71.41 28.47
CA GLN A 19 39.51 -70.54 28.17
C GLN A 19 39.68 -70.46 26.65
N LEU A 20 39.71 -69.25 26.12
CA LEU A 20 39.84 -68.96 24.70
C LEU A 20 40.89 -67.89 24.46
N LYS A 21 41.32 -67.78 23.20
CA LYS A 21 42.05 -66.61 22.72
C LYS A 21 41.05 -65.69 22.01
N ASP A 22 41.09 -64.40 22.33
CA ASP A 22 40.25 -63.43 21.63
C ASP A 22 40.80 -63.11 20.23
N VAL A 23 40.11 -62.24 19.51
CA VAL A 23 40.53 -61.73 18.19
C VAL A 23 41.92 -61.08 18.17
N ASN A 24 42.42 -60.63 19.32
CA ASN A 24 43.75 -60.03 19.47
C ASN A 24 44.81 -61.07 19.89
N GLY A 25 44.43 -62.34 20.07
CA GLY A 25 45.29 -63.41 20.53
C GLY A 25 45.49 -63.47 22.05
N GLU A 26 44.82 -62.61 22.81
CA GLU A 26 44.93 -62.53 24.27
C GLU A 26 44.08 -63.62 24.93
N ARG A 27 44.56 -64.15 26.07
CA ARG A 27 43.85 -65.21 26.80
C ARG A 27 42.69 -64.62 27.59
N VAL A 28 41.49 -65.14 27.36
CA VAL A 28 40.26 -64.83 28.09
C VAL A 28 39.74 -66.11 28.74
N ALA A 29 39.42 -66.05 30.03
CA ALA A 29 38.75 -67.14 30.75
C ALA A 29 37.34 -66.71 31.14
N VAL A 30 36.36 -67.58 30.92
CA VAL A 30 34.94 -67.29 31.11
C VAL A 30 34.32 -68.42 31.91
N HIS A 31 33.65 -68.07 33.00
CA HIS A 31 32.97 -68.99 33.89
C HIS A 31 31.48 -68.68 33.91
N ARG A 32 30.65 -69.66 33.54
CA ARG A 32 29.20 -69.61 33.73
C ARG A 32 28.78 -70.55 34.84
N SER A 33 28.12 -70.00 35.84
CA SER A 33 27.60 -70.77 36.97
C SER A 33 26.08 -70.89 36.86
N MET A 34 25.54 -72.03 37.24
CA MET A 34 24.11 -72.31 37.22
C MET A 34 23.73 -73.10 38.47
N LEU A 35 22.50 -72.90 38.93
CA LEU A 35 21.94 -73.52 40.13
C LEU A 35 20.62 -74.20 39.77
N CYS A 36 20.48 -75.47 40.15
CA CYS A 36 19.20 -76.15 40.15
C CYS A 36 18.77 -76.42 41.59
N THR A 37 17.60 -75.93 41.96
CA THR A 37 17.03 -76.06 43.31
C THR A 37 15.79 -76.94 43.26
N GLN A 38 15.74 -77.93 44.14
CA GLN A 38 14.56 -78.77 44.34
C GLN A 38 13.52 -78.02 45.18
N LYS A 39 12.35 -77.74 44.59
CA LYS A 39 11.22 -77.09 45.26
C LYS A 39 10.04 -78.06 45.37
N GLY A 40 10.00 -78.83 46.46
CA GLY A 40 8.94 -79.81 46.69
C GLY A 40 8.93 -80.87 45.57
N LYS A 41 7.90 -80.85 44.69
CA LYS A 41 7.82 -81.76 43.53
C LYS A 41 8.50 -81.24 42.25
N SER A 42 8.69 -79.92 42.11
CA SER A 42 9.28 -79.28 40.92
C SER A 42 10.76 -78.92 41.11
N MET A 43 11.46 -78.68 40.01
CA MET A 43 12.83 -78.17 39.99
C MET A 43 12.83 -76.76 39.40
N GLU A 44 13.63 -75.86 39.97
CA GLU A 44 13.85 -74.52 39.43
C GLU A 44 15.30 -74.41 38.95
N PHE A 45 15.49 -73.96 37.71
CA PHE A 45 16.81 -73.70 37.13
C PHE A 45 17.09 -72.20 37.09
N LYS A 46 18.25 -71.78 37.57
CA LYS A 46 18.72 -70.39 37.54
C LYS A 46 20.13 -70.31 36.97
N SER A 47 20.32 -69.39 36.02
CA SER A 47 21.66 -68.95 35.62
C SER A 47 22.15 -67.90 36.63
N LEU A 48 23.33 -68.11 37.20
CA LEU A 48 23.98 -67.16 38.10
C LEU A 48 24.84 -66.19 37.28
N GLU A 49 25.38 -65.16 37.93
CA GLU A 49 26.31 -64.24 37.28
C GLU A 49 27.53 -64.97 36.72
N GLY A 50 27.94 -64.57 35.52
CA GLY A 50 29.15 -65.09 34.89
C GLY A 50 30.37 -64.29 35.32
N VAL A 51 31.53 -64.92 35.28
CA VAL A 51 32.82 -64.25 35.55
C VAL A 51 33.66 -64.31 34.28
N ILE A 52 34.15 -63.15 33.84
CA ILE A 52 35.12 -63.04 32.75
C ILE A 52 36.45 -62.53 33.30
N THR A 53 37.53 -63.26 33.02
CA THR A 53 38.89 -62.91 33.42
C THR A 53 39.73 -62.66 32.17
N ARG A 54 40.39 -61.50 32.12
CA ARG A 54 41.29 -61.09 31.04
C ARG A 54 42.67 -60.76 31.62
N VAL A 55 43.72 -60.91 30.82
CA VAL A 55 45.05 -60.43 31.19
C VAL A 55 45.25 -59.05 30.60
N LYS A 56 45.32 -58.01 31.44
CA LYS A 56 45.61 -56.64 31.03
C LYS A 56 46.93 -56.21 31.64
N HIS A 57 47.88 -55.73 30.84
CA HIS A 57 49.20 -55.29 31.30
C HIS A 57 49.97 -56.33 32.15
N GLY A 58 49.79 -57.62 31.85
CA GLY A 58 50.41 -58.71 32.61
C GLY A 58 49.65 -59.13 33.88
N GLU A 59 48.62 -58.40 34.29
CA GLU A 59 47.79 -58.72 35.46
C GLU A 59 46.43 -59.34 35.07
N LYS A 60 45.95 -60.29 35.89
CA LYS A 60 44.64 -60.92 35.68
C LYS A 60 43.54 -60.05 36.29
N VAL A 61 42.68 -59.49 35.45
CA VAL A 61 41.50 -58.71 35.86
C VAL A 61 40.25 -59.57 35.68
N SER A 62 39.47 -59.76 36.76
CA SER A 62 38.21 -60.52 36.74
C SER A 62 37.01 -59.61 36.97
N LEU A 63 35.96 -59.77 36.16
CA LEU A 63 34.73 -59.00 36.22
C LEU A 63 33.53 -59.94 36.33
N SER A 64 32.61 -59.67 37.25
CA SER A 64 31.29 -60.31 37.27
C SER A 64 30.38 -59.61 36.26
N THR A 65 29.62 -60.37 35.47
CA THR A 65 28.82 -59.83 34.37
C THR A 65 27.49 -60.58 34.25
N LYS A 66 26.42 -59.83 33.97
CA LYS A 66 25.11 -60.41 33.69
C LYS A 66 25.15 -61.28 32.43
N CYS A 67 24.31 -62.30 32.37
CA CYS A 67 24.34 -63.28 31.27
C CYS A 67 24.22 -62.65 29.86
N ALA A 68 23.30 -61.69 29.67
CA ALA A 68 23.08 -61.05 28.37
C ALA A 68 24.26 -60.16 27.92
N GLU A 69 24.97 -59.54 28.86
CA GLU A 69 26.19 -58.77 28.57
C GLU A 69 27.36 -59.72 28.29
N MET A 70 27.45 -60.83 29.03
CA MET A 70 28.44 -61.87 28.80
C MET A 70 28.29 -62.51 27.41
N ASP A 71 27.07 -62.73 26.92
CA ASP A 71 26.84 -63.22 25.55
C ASP A 71 27.42 -62.24 24.50
N LYS A 72 27.20 -60.93 24.69
CA LYS A 72 27.76 -59.89 23.79
C LYS A 72 29.28 -59.84 23.86
N GLU A 73 29.86 -59.90 25.05
CA GLU A 73 31.31 -59.94 25.25
C GLU A 73 31.94 -61.18 24.60
N MET A 74 31.27 -62.33 24.65
CA MET A 74 31.72 -63.58 24.02
C MET A 74 31.74 -63.47 22.49
N ILE A 75 30.65 -62.97 21.90
CA ILE A 75 30.54 -62.72 20.45
C ILE A 75 31.65 -61.75 19.99
N SER A 76 31.88 -60.69 20.78
CA SER A 76 32.93 -59.70 20.51
C SER A 76 34.33 -60.31 20.61
N ALA A 77 34.61 -61.07 21.67
CA ALA A 77 35.91 -61.69 21.91
C ALA A 77 36.25 -62.76 20.85
N LEU A 78 35.26 -63.55 20.41
CA LEU A 78 35.46 -64.59 19.39
C LEU A 78 35.42 -64.03 17.96
N GLY A 79 34.93 -62.80 17.75
CA GLY A 79 34.89 -62.15 16.45
C GLY A 79 33.88 -62.76 15.47
N VAL A 80 32.91 -63.51 15.96
CA VAL A 80 31.89 -64.20 15.15
C VAL A 80 30.49 -63.89 15.68
N SER A 81 29.48 -63.88 14.80
CA SER A 81 28.10 -63.61 15.22
C SER A 81 27.51 -64.74 16.07
N ALA A 82 26.48 -64.44 16.87
CA ALA A 82 25.72 -65.46 17.61
C ALA A 82 25.20 -66.58 16.70
N ALA A 83 24.76 -66.21 15.48
CA ALA A 83 24.27 -67.15 14.50
C ALA A 83 25.37 -68.10 14.02
N VAL A 84 26.60 -67.61 13.79
CA VAL A 84 27.74 -68.47 13.44
C VAL A 84 28.09 -69.41 14.60
N LEU A 85 28.12 -68.90 15.84
CA LEU A 85 28.37 -69.74 17.02
C LEU A 85 27.34 -70.85 17.18
N ASN A 86 26.05 -70.52 17.10
CA ASN A 86 24.97 -71.48 17.39
C ASN A 86 24.70 -72.44 16.23
N ASN A 87 24.92 -72.02 14.98
CA ASN A 87 24.47 -72.78 13.82
C ASN A 87 25.60 -73.41 12.99
N ALA A 88 26.85 -72.94 13.15
CA ALA A 88 28.00 -73.47 12.43
C ALA A 88 29.04 -74.11 13.36
N ILE A 89 29.43 -73.42 14.45
CA ILE A 89 30.52 -73.88 15.34
C ILE A 89 30.01 -74.86 16.40
N PHE A 90 28.97 -74.49 17.15
CA PHE A 90 28.35 -75.28 18.22
C PHE A 90 26.93 -75.71 17.85
N CYS A 91 26.76 -76.18 16.60
CA CYS A 91 25.50 -76.73 16.13
C CYS A 91 25.14 -77.98 16.96
N HIS A 92 23.91 -78.02 17.47
CA HIS A 92 23.43 -79.18 18.24
C HIS A 92 23.34 -80.41 17.33
N GLN A 93 23.61 -81.61 17.88
CA GLN A 93 23.66 -82.84 17.09
C GLN A 93 22.33 -83.10 16.35
N GLU A 94 21.21 -82.84 17.00
CA GLU A 94 19.86 -82.99 16.41
C GLU A 94 19.59 -82.01 15.26
N ASP A 95 20.30 -80.88 15.23
CA ASP A 95 20.16 -79.83 14.21
C ASP A 95 21.25 -79.91 13.13
N SER A 96 22.21 -80.83 13.23
CA SER A 96 23.43 -80.86 12.39
C SER A 96 23.16 -81.06 10.90
N ASN A 97 22.01 -81.63 10.54
CA ASN A 97 21.56 -81.83 9.17
C ASN A 97 20.80 -80.64 8.58
N TRP A 98 20.73 -79.49 9.29
CA TRP A 98 20.03 -78.29 8.80
C TRP A 98 20.40 -77.84 7.37
N PRO A 99 21.64 -78.04 6.85
CA PRO A 99 21.94 -77.68 5.45
C PRO A 99 21.14 -78.49 4.43
N LEU A 100 20.58 -79.64 4.82
CA LEU A 100 19.77 -80.54 4.00
C LEU A 100 18.25 -80.36 4.26
N SER A 101 17.87 -79.50 5.20
CA SER A 101 16.47 -79.26 5.56
C SER A 101 15.71 -78.45 4.51
N GLU A 102 14.37 -78.48 4.59
CA GLU A 102 13.50 -77.71 3.69
C GLU A 102 13.60 -76.19 3.89
N GLY A 103 13.15 -75.44 2.87
CA GLY A 103 13.39 -73.99 2.74
C GLY A 103 12.99 -73.11 3.92
N ARG A 104 12.00 -73.48 4.74
CA ARG A 104 11.64 -72.70 5.94
C ARG A 104 12.69 -72.80 7.04
N GLN A 105 13.26 -73.99 7.25
CA GLN A 105 14.31 -74.20 8.26
C GLN A 105 15.64 -73.57 7.81
N LEU A 106 15.95 -73.63 6.51
CA LEU A 106 17.10 -72.94 5.92
C LEU A 106 17.01 -71.41 6.09
N LYS A 107 15.84 -70.80 5.88
CA LYS A 107 15.64 -69.35 6.05
C LYS A 107 15.94 -68.84 7.47
N VAL A 108 15.73 -69.65 8.50
CA VAL A 108 16.08 -69.28 9.88
C VAL A 108 17.60 -69.17 10.05
N LYS A 109 18.37 -69.95 9.28
CA LYS A 109 19.84 -69.96 9.31
C LYS A 109 20.47 -68.88 8.41
N ASP A 110 19.67 -68.13 7.65
CA ASP A 110 20.13 -66.95 6.87
C ASP A 110 20.74 -65.85 7.75
N GLU A 111 20.47 -65.87 9.06
CA GLU A 111 21.11 -65.01 10.05
C GLU A 111 22.65 -65.11 10.03
N ILE A 112 23.19 -66.26 9.61
CA ILE A 112 24.64 -66.45 9.41
C ILE A 112 25.17 -65.46 8.37
N PHE A 113 24.41 -65.18 7.32
CA PHE A 113 24.81 -64.30 6.22
C PHE A 113 24.48 -62.82 6.45
N SER A 114 23.77 -62.49 7.54
CA SER A 114 23.38 -61.11 7.89
C SER A 114 22.65 -60.35 6.76
N ALA A 115 22.08 -61.04 5.77
CA ALA A 115 21.49 -60.46 4.57
C ALA A 115 20.32 -59.50 4.90
N THR A 116 19.50 -59.86 5.90
CA THR A 116 18.38 -59.03 6.38
C THR A 116 18.84 -57.65 6.86
N ARG A 117 20.00 -57.56 7.52
CA ARG A 117 20.55 -56.28 7.99
C ARG A 117 20.97 -55.40 6.81
N TYR A 118 21.56 -56.00 5.79
CA TYR A 118 21.98 -55.30 4.58
C TYR A 118 20.76 -54.79 3.77
N ILE A 119 19.73 -55.62 3.59
CA ILE A 119 18.49 -55.24 2.89
C ILE A 119 17.82 -54.04 3.59
N LYS A 120 17.67 -54.09 4.92
CA LYS A 120 17.12 -52.97 5.70
C LYS A 120 17.93 -51.68 5.53
N ALA A 121 19.26 -51.77 5.50
CA ALA A 121 20.11 -50.61 5.26
C ALA A 121 19.92 -50.02 3.86
N LEU A 122 19.74 -50.87 2.83
CA LEU A 122 19.43 -50.39 1.48
C LEU A 122 18.06 -49.71 1.40
N GLU A 123 17.05 -50.25 2.09
CA GLU A 123 15.71 -49.65 2.15
C GLU A 123 15.74 -48.26 2.79
N THR A 124 16.45 -48.11 3.92
CA THR A 124 16.58 -46.80 4.58
C THR A 124 17.33 -45.80 3.70
N LEU A 125 18.40 -46.22 3.00
CA LEU A 125 19.11 -45.37 2.05
C LEU A 125 18.21 -44.91 0.89
N ARG A 126 17.37 -45.80 0.35
CA ARG A 126 16.39 -45.45 -0.69
C ARG A 126 15.36 -44.44 -0.18
N GLN A 127 14.84 -44.66 1.02
CA GLN A 127 13.87 -43.76 1.64
C GLN A 127 14.45 -42.37 1.88
N VAL A 128 15.67 -42.29 2.41
CA VAL A 128 16.36 -41.01 2.62
C VAL A 128 16.60 -40.28 1.30
N ARG A 129 17.01 -41.00 0.24
CA ARG A 129 17.19 -40.40 -1.08
C ARG A 129 15.89 -39.83 -1.62
N HIS A 130 14.80 -40.60 -1.55
CA HIS A 130 13.48 -40.16 -2.02
C HIS A 130 12.97 -38.94 -1.23
N GLN A 131 13.13 -38.96 0.09
CA GLN A 131 12.73 -37.83 0.94
C GLN A 131 13.50 -36.56 0.59
N ARG A 132 14.83 -36.64 0.38
CA ARG A 132 15.65 -35.48 -0.02
C ARG A 132 15.21 -34.90 -1.36
N GLU A 133 14.84 -35.75 -2.31
CA GLU A 133 14.34 -35.33 -3.61
C GLU A 133 12.99 -34.63 -3.49
N MET A 134 12.05 -35.19 -2.71
CA MET A 134 10.77 -34.56 -2.41
C MET A 134 10.93 -33.22 -1.69
N ASP A 135 11.82 -33.11 -0.71
CA ASP A 135 12.09 -31.86 -0.01
C ASP A 135 12.65 -30.79 -0.96
N ARG A 136 13.51 -31.20 -1.91
CA ARG A 136 14.05 -30.29 -2.94
C ARG A 136 12.94 -29.78 -3.85
N VAL A 137 12.11 -30.67 -4.39
CA VAL A 137 10.98 -30.32 -5.27
C VAL A 137 9.98 -29.43 -4.54
N ASN A 138 9.68 -29.72 -3.28
CA ASN A 138 8.78 -28.89 -2.46
C ASN A 138 9.33 -27.48 -2.24
N LYS A 139 10.62 -27.33 -1.92
CA LYS A 139 11.25 -26.02 -1.78
C LYS A 139 11.23 -25.23 -3.08
N GLU A 140 11.50 -25.89 -4.19
CA GLU A 140 11.47 -25.25 -5.51
C GLU A 140 10.04 -24.82 -5.91
N SER A 141 9.04 -25.68 -5.67
CA SER A 141 7.63 -25.37 -5.87
C SER A 141 7.18 -24.18 -5.01
N GLN A 142 7.57 -24.13 -3.74
CA GLN A 142 7.28 -22.98 -2.87
C GLN A 142 7.92 -21.69 -3.37
N ARG A 143 9.17 -21.74 -3.86
CA ARG A 143 9.85 -20.59 -4.46
C ARG A 143 9.11 -20.09 -5.70
N LEU A 144 8.79 -20.99 -6.63
CA LEU A 144 8.06 -20.65 -7.85
C LEU A 144 6.66 -20.09 -7.56
N ASN A 145 5.96 -20.61 -6.55
CA ASN A 145 4.66 -20.07 -6.14
C ASN A 145 4.75 -18.65 -5.57
N ARG A 146 5.82 -18.32 -4.84
CA ARG A 146 6.06 -16.94 -4.37
C ARG A 146 6.33 -16.00 -5.54
N GLU A 147 7.23 -16.39 -6.44
CA GLU A 147 7.56 -15.62 -7.64
C GLU A 147 6.33 -15.40 -8.52
N LYS A 148 5.52 -16.45 -8.71
CA LYS A 148 4.21 -16.34 -9.39
C LYS A 148 3.28 -15.35 -8.71
N GLY A 149 3.21 -15.37 -7.37
CA GLY A 149 2.40 -14.44 -6.59
C GLY A 149 2.84 -12.99 -6.79
N GLU A 150 4.15 -12.73 -6.75
CA GLU A 150 4.72 -11.39 -6.99
C GLU A 150 4.43 -10.90 -8.41
N LEU A 151 4.61 -11.76 -9.42
CA LEU A 151 4.30 -11.43 -10.82
C LEU A 151 2.82 -11.13 -11.03
N LEU A 152 1.91 -11.87 -10.37
CA LEU A 152 0.47 -11.60 -10.45
C LEU A 152 0.11 -10.23 -9.85
N VAL A 153 0.73 -9.86 -8.73
CA VAL A 153 0.53 -8.53 -8.13
C VAL A 153 1.05 -7.43 -9.05
N GLN A 154 2.24 -7.59 -9.62
CA GLN A 154 2.79 -6.64 -10.59
C GLN A 154 1.93 -6.52 -11.84
N GLN A 155 1.44 -7.64 -12.37
CA GLN A 155 0.51 -7.67 -13.50
C GLN A 155 -0.78 -6.90 -13.18
N GLY A 156 -1.36 -7.10 -12.00
CA GLY A 156 -2.56 -6.37 -11.56
C GLY A 156 -2.32 -4.86 -11.46
N ARG A 157 -1.17 -4.44 -10.94
CA ARG A 157 -0.79 -3.02 -10.87
C ARG A 157 -0.62 -2.40 -12.26
N LEU A 158 0.13 -3.05 -13.14
CA LEU A 158 0.34 -2.56 -14.51
C LEU A 158 -0.96 -2.50 -15.30
N GLN A 159 -1.88 -3.45 -15.09
CA GLN A 159 -3.21 -3.41 -15.70
C GLN A 159 -4.01 -2.20 -15.22
N LEU A 160 -3.98 -1.91 -13.91
CA LEU A 160 -4.66 -0.73 -13.36
C LEU A 160 -4.09 0.57 -13.93
N GLU A 161 -2.76 0.69 -14.03
CA GLU A 161 -2.09 1.85 -14.63
C GLU A 161 -2.46 2.00 -16.12
N ALA A 162 -2.50 0.89 -16.87
CA ALA A 162 -2.93 0.88 -18.26
C ALA A 162 -4.40 1.32 -18.42
N ASP A 163 -5.30 0.83 -17.56
CA ASP A 163 -6.73 1.19 -17.59
C ASP A 163 -6.92 2.68 -17.26
N GLN A 164 -6.16 3.21 -16.29
CA GLN A 164 -6.16 4.65 -15.97
C GLN A 164 -5.69 5.49 -17.16
N HIS A 165 -4.56 5.14 -17.78
CA HIS A 165 -4.09 5.84 -18.97
C HIS A 165 -5.09 5.76 -20.13
N GLN A 166 -5.75 4.63 -20.32
CA GLN A 166 -6.78 4.49 -21.33
C GLN A 166 -7.99 5.40 -21.06
N GLN A 167 -8.39 5.57 -19.80
CA GLN A 167 -9.43 6.52 -19.42
C GLN A 167 -9.02 7.97 -19.70
N GLU A 168 -7.79 8.36 -19.35
CA GLU A 168 -7.29 9.71 -19.61
C GLU A 168 -7.17 10.01 -21.10
N ILE A 169 -6.74 9.04 -21.91
CA ILE A 169 -6.73 9.16 -23.38
C ILE A 169 -8.15 9.38 -23.91
N ARG A 170 -9.14 8.60 -23.42
CA ARG A 170 -10.54 8.77 -23.82
C ARG A 170 -11.09 10.14 -23.42
N LYS A 171 -10.77 10.63 -22.22
CA LYS A 171 -11.17 11.97 -21.74
C LYS A 171 -10.55 13.06 -22.63
N ARG A 172 -9.24 12.99 -22.87
CA ARG A 172 -8.52 13.91 -23.76
C ARG A 172 -9.15 13.94 -25.15
N ASP A 173 -9.39 12.78 -25.75
CA ASP A 173 -9.95 12.70 -27.10
C ASP A 173 -11.39 13.22 -27.16
N SER A 174 -12.20 13.00 -26.11
CA SER A 174 -13.52 13.61 -25.98
C SER A 174 -13.45 15.14 -25.91
N LEU A 175 -12.50 15.68 -25.13
CA LEU A 175 -12.27 17.11 -24.99
C LEU A 175 -11.83 17.73 -26.32
N ILE A 176 -10.85 17.12 -27.00
CA ILE A 176 -10.37 17.59 -28.32
C ILE A 176 -11.54 17.63 -29.31
N LYS A 177 -12.35 16.57 -29.38
CA LYS A 177 -13.51 16.52 -30.27
C LYS A 177 -14.52 17.63 -29.97
N THR A 178 -14.79 17.89 -28.68
CA THR A 178 -15.76 18.90 -28.24
C THR A 178 -15.25 20.32 -28.54
N LEU A 179 -14.01 20.62 -28.17
CA LEU A 179 -13.38 21.92 -28.43
C LEU A 179 -13.22 22.18 -29.93
N ALA A 180 -12.79 21.19 -30.70
CA ALA A 180 -12.67 21.32 -32.15
C ALA A 180 -14.03 21.62 -32.79
N ALA A 181 -15.12 21.02 -32.31
CA ALA A 181 -16.46 21.34 -32.79
C ALA A 181 -16.89 22.78 -32.44
N GLN A 182 -16.60 23.24 -31.23
CA GLN A 182 -16.90 24.62 -30.79
C GLN A 182 -16.08 25.68 -31.54
N LEU A 183 -14.83 25.37 -31.87
CA LEU A 183 -13.91 26.24 -32.60
C LEU A 183 -13.98 26.08 -34.12
N GLU A 184 -14.87 25.21 -34.60
CA GLU A 184 -15.08 24.89 -36.03
C GLU A 184 -13.80 24.39 -36.73
N PHE A 185 -12.98 23.62 -36.01
CA PHE A 185 -11.79 22.96 -36.57
C PHE A 185 -12.16 21.64 -37.25
N ASP A 186 -11.80 21.52 -38.52
CA ASP A 186 -11.95 20.29 -39.28
C ASP A 186 -10.85 19.25 -38.95
N GLY A 187 -11.15 17.97 -39.22
CA GLY A 187 -10.19 16.87 -39.02
C GLY A 187 -10.20 16.21 -37.63
N PHE A 188 -11.00 16.72 -36.67
CA PHE A 188 -11.04 16.24 -35.29
C PHE A 188 -12.38 15.60 -34.88
N LYS A 189 -13.13 15.05 -35.84
CA LYS A 189 -14.48 14.50 -35.60
C LYS A 189 -14.48 13.05 -35.07
N GLN A 190 -13.41 12.29 -35.32
CA GLN A 190 -13.28 10.89 -34.93
C GLN A 190 -12.00 10.64 -34.12
N ALA A 191 -12.19 10.10 -32.92
CA ALA A 191 -11.15 9.58 -32.04
C ALA A 191 -10.89 8.08 -32.34
N PRO A 192 -9.74 7.50 -31.92
CA PRO A 192 -8.67 8.11 -31.15
C PRO A 192 -7.74 9.00 -31.97
N PHE A 193 -7.14 10.01 -31.33
CA PHE A 193 -6.20 10.91 -32.00
C PHE A 193 -4.76 10.45 -31.83
N ASN A 194 -4.02 10.44 -32.94
CA ASN A 194 -2.58 10.22 -32.90
C ASN A 194 -1.81 11.49 -32.51
N GLN A 195 -0.52 11.35 -32.20
CA GLN A 195 0.31 12.47 -31.74
C GLN A 195 0.36 13.64 -32.73
N ARG A 196 0.35 13.37 -34.04
CA ARG A 196 0.37 14.42 -35.06
C ARG A 196 -0.93 15.24 -35.04
N GLN A 197 -2.07 14.57 -34.95
CA GLN A 197 -3.37 15.23 -34.83
C GLN A 197 -3.44 16.07 -33.55
N ILE A 198 -2.98 15.55 -32.40
CA ILE A 198 -2.98 16.29 -31.14
C ILE A 198 -2.12 17.54 -31.23
N ASN A 199 -0.91 17.42 -31.77
CA ASN A 199 -0.01 18.56 -31.94
C ASN A 199 -0.62 19.60 -32.91
N SER A 200 -1.25 19.13 -34.00
CA SER A 200 -1.95 20.01 -34.94
C SER A 200 -3.11 20.75 -34.28
N PHE A 201 -3.91 20.07 -33.45
CA PHE A 201 -4.99 20.70 -32.69
C PHE A 201 -4.46 21.76 -31.73
N GLN A 202 -3.38 21.46 -31.01
CA GLN A 202 -2.76 22.41 -30.08
C GLN A 202 -2.27 23.68 -30.78
N ILE A 203 -1.65 23.54 -31.96
CA ILE A 203 -1.22 24.69 -32.76
C ILE A 203 -2.43 25.51 -33.21
N LEU A 204 -3.44 24.88 -33.82
CA LEU A 204 -4.65 25.57 -34.29
C LEU A 204 -5.41 26.28 -33.15
N ALA A 205 -5.54 25.61 -32.00
CA ALA A 205 -6.18 26.18 -30.83
C ALA A 205 -5.42 27.40 -30.30
N LYS A 206 -4.08 27.33 -30.27
CA LYS A 206 -3.23 28.43 -29.83
C LYS A 206 -3.31 29.63 -30.78
N GLU A 207 -3.20 29.38 -32.09
CA GLU A 207 -3.32 30.43 -33.11
C GLU A 207 -4.69 31.13 -33.06
N ARG A 208 -5.77 30.35 -32.84
CA ARG A 208 -7.11 30.90 -32.69
C ARG A 208 -7.24 31.76 -31.43
N GLN A 209 -6.71 31.28 -30.31
CA GLN A 209 -6.69 32.02 -29.05
C GLN A 209 -5.95 33.35 -29.19
N GLU A 210 -4.75 33.35 -29.77
CA GLU A 210 -3.95 34.57 -29.98
C GLU A 210 -4.68 35.59 -30.88
N LYS A 211 -5.39 35.11 -31.91
CA LYS A 211 -6.19 35.97 -32.79
C LYS A 211 -7.40 36.56 -32.09
N ASP A 212 -8.11 35.77 -31.30
CA ASP A 212 -9.30 36.23 -30.56
C ASP A 212 -8.89 37.23 -29.45
N GLU A 213 -7.74 37.02 -28.80
CA GLU A 213 -7.15 37.95 -27.84
C GLU A 213 -6.75 39.29 -28.50
N ALA A 214 -6.06 39.25 -29.65
CA ALA A 214 -5.71 40.45 -30.39
C ALA A 214 -6.95 41.24 -30.87
N ASN A 215 -8.00 40.54 -31.31
CA ASN A 215 -9.27 41.17 -31.69
C ASN A 215 -9.95 41.84 -30.48
N ALA A 216 -9.97 41.17 -29.32
CA ALA A 216 -10.52 41.74 -28.09
C ALA A 216 -9.76 43.01 -27.67
N ASP A 217 -8.43 42.98 -27.73
CA ASP A 217 -7.58 44.14 -27.43
C ASP A 217 -7.79 45.31 -28.40
N GLN A 218 -8.05 45.02 -29.68
CA GLN A 218 -8.40 46.04 -30.66
C GLN A 218 -9.76 46.67 -30.32
N ILE A 219 -10.77 45.85 -30.06
CA ILE A 219 -12.12 46.31 -29.71
C ILE A 219 -12.07 47.17 -28.44
N LEU A 220 -11.35 46.73 -27.41
CA LEU A 220 -11.17 47.49 -26.17
C LEU A 220 -10.53 48.86 -26.42
N ARG A 221 -9.51 48.94 -27.29
CA ARG A 221 -8.89 50.21 -27.67
C ARG A 221 -9.88 51.14 -28.38
N GLU A 222 -10.62 50.62 -29.37
CA GLU A 222 -11.63 51.41 -30.09
C GLU A 222 -12.75 51.91 -29.15
N PHE A 223 -13.17 51.10 -28.18
CA PHE A 223 -14.15 51.52 -27.18
C PHE A 223 -13.59 52.59 -26.25
N SER A 224 -12.35 52.43 -25.77
CA SER A 224 -11.69 53.42 -24.91
C SER A 224 -11.53 54.77 -25.61
N GLU A 225 -11.17 54.78 -26.89
CA GLU A 225 -11.08 56.02 -27.68
C GLU A 225 -12.45 56.71 -27.83
N LYS A 226 -13.50 55.93 -28.17
CA LYS A 226 -14.87 56.46 -28.25
C LYS A 226 -15.36 57.00 -26.91
N GLU A 227 -15.05 56.31 -25.82
CA GLU A 227 -15.35 56.76 -24.46
C GLU A 227 -14.64 58.09 -24.16
N ALA A 228 -13.36 58.23 -24.50
CA ALA A 228 -12.62 59.46 -24.31
C ALA A 228 -13.21 60.63 -25.11
N VAL A 229 -13.63 60.40 -26.35
CA VAL A 229 -14.34 61.42 -27.16
C VAL A 229 -15.67 61.80 -26.52
N LYS A 230 -16.45 60.83 -26.04
CA LYS A 230 -17.72 61.10 -25.35
C LYS A 230 -17.51 61.87 -24.06
N GLN A 231 -16.46 61.55 -23.30
CA GLN A 231 -16.11 62.28 -22.09
C GLN A 231 -15.77 63.75 -22.41
N ARG A 232 -14.99 64.02 -23.46
CA ARG A 232 -14.73 65.39 -23.94
C ARG A 232 -16.02 66.13 -24.33
N GLN A 233 -16.94 65.47 -25.03
CA GLN A 233 -18.25 66.06 -25.38
C GLN A 233 -19.08 66.40 -24.14
N ILE A 234 -19.06 65.54 -23.11
CA ILE A 234 -19.73 65.79 -21.83
C ILE A 234 -19.12 67.02 -21.14
N ASP A 235 -17.79 67.11 -21.10
CA ASP A 235 -17.09 68.22 -20.47
C ASP A 235 -17.38 69.55 -21.21
N GLU A 236 -17.40 69.57 -22.55
CA GLU A 236 -17.81 70.75 -23.33
C GLU A 236 -19.26 71.19 -23.04
N ILE A 237 -20.19 70.23 -22.93
CA ILE A 237 -21.58 70.53 -22.59
C ILE A 237 -21.67 71.09 -21.17
N ARG A 238 -20.90 70.54 -20.23
CA ARG A 238 -20.83 71.01 -18.84
C ARG A 238 -20.31 72.44 -18.78
N ASP A 239 -19.24 72.75 -19.50
CA ASP A 239 -18.67 74.11 -19.58
C ASP A 239 -19.67 75.10 -20.17
N ARG A 240 -20.33 74.75 -21.28
CA ARG A 240 -21.40 75.58 -21.88
C ARG A 240 -22.56 75.81 -20.92
N LYS A 241 -23.00 74.77 -20.21
CA LYS A 241 -24.06 74.85 -19.21
C LYS A 241 -23.67 75.84 -18.11
N THR A 242 -22.47 75.72 -17.54
CA THR A 242 -21.98 76.64 -16.50
C THR A 242 -21.86 78.08 -17.00
N GLY A 243 -21.46 78.29 -18.26
CA GLY A 243 -21.44 79.62 -18.88
C GLY A 243 -22.83 80.23 -19.05
N LEU A 244 -23.81 79.43 -19.48
CA LEU A 244 -25.21 79.87 -19.58
C LEU A 244 -25.82 80.17 -18.21
N GLU A 245 -25.58 79.32 -17.21
CA GLU A 245 -26.04 79.54 -15.82
C GLU A 245 -25.55 80.88 -15.27
N ARG A 246 -24.25 81.21 -15.43
CA ARG A 246 -23.70 82.53 -15.05
C ARG A 246 -24.37 83.68 -15.80
N THR A 247 -24.66 83.49 -17.08
CA THR A 247 -25.31 84.53 -17.90
C THR A 247 -26.75 84.76 -17.45
N ILE A 248 -27.49 83.69 -17.15
CA ILE A 248 -28.85 83.74 -16.59
C ILE A 248 -28.82 84.48 -15.25
N GLU A 249 -27.85 84.18 -14.38
CA GLU A 249 -27.69 84.81 -13.07
C GLU A 249 -27.43 86.32 -13.19
N LEU A 250 -26.49 86.73 -14.05
CA LEU A 250 -26.20 88.13 -14.38
C LEU A 250 -27.43 88.86 -14.95
N LYS A 251 -28.14 88.23 -15.90
CA LYS A 251 -29.36 88.80 -16.50
C LYS A 251 -30.48 88.94 -15.48
N SER A 252 -30.68 87.94 -14.61
CA SER A 252 -31.67 87.98 -13.53
C SER A 252 -31.38 89.09 -12.52
N SER A 253 -30.12 89.25 -12.11
CA SER A 253 -29.69 90.37 -11.25
C SER A 253 -29.93 91.73 -11.92
N THR A 254 -29.59 91.85 -13.20
CA THR A 254 -29.81 93.09 -13.97
C THR A 254 -31.31 93.39 -14.12
N GLN A 255 -32.11 92.37 -14.41
CA GLN A 255 -33.56 92.47 -14.52
C GLN A 255 -34.15 92.94 -13.19
N SER A 256 -33.73 92.36 -12.07
CA SER A 256 -34.16 92.77 -10.72
C SER A 256 -33.85 94.25 -10.43
N LYS A 257 -32.64 94.71 -10.78
CA LYS A 257 -32.27 96.14 -10.68
C LYS A 257 -33.20 97.01 -11.52
N LYS A 258 -33.34 96.72 -12.82
CA LYS A 258 -34.25 97.45 -13.72
C LYS A 258 -35.70 97.45 -13.25
N THR A 259 -36.17 96.35 -12.66
CA THR A 259 -37.55 96.26 -12.15
C THR A 259 -37.73 97.13 -10.91
N THR A 260 -36.71 97.22 -10.07
CA THR A 260 -36.66 98.14 -8.92
C THR A 260 -36.60 99.59 -9.39
N ASP A 261 -35.74 99.89 -10.36
CA ASP A 261 -35.62 101.24 -10.95
C ASP A 261 -36.94 101.68 -11.59
N LEU A 262 -37.61 100.80 -12.34
CA LEU A 262 -38.93 101.07 -12.91
C LEU A 262 -39.99 101.32 -11.83
N LYS A 263 -39.95 100.61 -10.70
CA LYS A 263 -40.85 100.90 -9.56
C LYS A 263 -40.58 102.28 -8.98
N ASN A 264 -39.31 102.66 -8.84
CA ASN A 264 -38.93 103.98 -8.34
C ASN A 264 -39.38 105.10 -9.29
N ILE A 265 -39.09 104.97 -10.60
CA ILE A 265 -39.55 105.93 -11.62
C ILE A 265 -41.07 106.02 -11.63
N LYS A 266 -41.79 104.89 -11.47
CA LYS A 266 -43.25 104.90 -11.40
C LYS A 266 -43.76 105.63 -10.15
N SER A 267 -43.09 105.47 -9.00
CA SER A 267 -43.44 106.23 -7.79
C SER A 267 -43.14 107.73 -7.93
N GLU A 268 -42.03 108.09 -8.59
CA GLU A 268 -41.69 109.49 -8.89
C GLU A 268 -42.70 110.11 -9.85
N LEU A 269 -43.12 109.38 -10.89
CA LEU A 269 -44.18 109.81 -11.80
C LEU A 269 -45.52 110.02 -11.09
N GLN A 270 -45.92 109.12 -10.18
CA GLN A 270 -47.12 109.31 -9.36
C GLN A 270 -47.02 110.54 -8.45
N GLN A 271 -45.84 110.82 -7.89
CA GLN A 271 -45.63 112.04 -7.11
C GLN A 271 -45.70 113.30 -7.98
N LEU A 272 -45.16 113.25 -9.20
CA LEU A 272 -45.24 114.33 -10.17
C LEU A 272 -46.67 114.58 -10.63
N GLU A 273 -47.44 113.53 -10.95
CA GLU A 273 -48.88 113.62 -11.24
C GLU A 273 -49.63 114.25 -10.06
N GLY A 274 -49.43 113.76 -8.83
CA GLY A 274 -50.06 114.36 -7.66
C GLY A 274 -49.65 115.82 -7.41
N SER A 275 -48.43 116.21 -7.77
CA SER A 275 -47.99 117.61 -7.72
C SER A 275 -48.58 118.46 -8.86
N SER A 276 -48.83 117.85 -10.02
CA SER A 276 -49.51 118.49 -11.16
C SER A 276 -50.99 118.72 -10.84
N ASP A 277 -51.68 117.74 -10.26
CA ASP A 277 -53.06 117.87 -9.81
C ASP A 277 -53.18 118.98 -8.76
N ARG A 278 -52.22 119.07 -7.84
CA ARG A 278 -52.14 120.15 -6.84
C ARG A 278 -51.88 121.53 -7.46
N LEU A 279 -51.05 121.60 -8.49
CA LEU A 279 -50.83 122.83 -9.26
C LEU A 279 -52.12 123.25 -9.98
N GLN A 280 -52.87 122.29 -10.52
CA GLN A 280 -54.14 122.54 -11.19
C GLN A 280 -55.23 123.02 -10.22
N GLU A 281 -55.31 122.43 -9.02
CA GLU A 281 -56.15 122.95 -7.92
C GLU A 281 -55.75 124.38 -7.51
N LEU A 282 -54.46 124.66 -7.39
CA LEU A 282 -53.97 126.00 -7.08
C LEU A 282 -54.28 127.00 -8.20
N GLU A 283 -54.22 126.60 -9.47
CA GLU A 283 -54.62 127.43 -10.62
C GLU A 283 -56.12 127.76 -10.60
N GLU A 284 -56.97 126.79 -10.24
CA GLU A 284 -58.40 127.01 -10.04
C GLU A 284 -58.69 127.95 -8.85
N GLU A 285 -57.97 127.79 -7.73
CA GLU A 285 -58.05 128.71 -6.59
C GLU A 285 -57.58 130.12 -6.97
N LEU A 286 -56.51 130.24 -7.74
CA LEU A 286 -55.97 131.52 -8.20
C LEU A 286 -56.97 132.24 -9.11
N GLN A 287 -57.56 131.54 -10.09
CA GLN A 287 -58.64 132.08 -10.92
C GLN A 287 -59.83 132.55 -10.10
N LYS A 288 -60.18 131.81 -9.04
CA LYS A 288 -61.29 132.17 -8.15
C LYS A 288 -60.97 133.45 -7.37
N THR A 289 -59.76 133.56 -6.84
CA THR A 289 -59.31 134.77 -6.14
C THR A 289 -59.15 135.97 -7.08
N GLU A 290 -58.72 135.78 -8.33
CA GLU A 290 -58.68 136.84 -9.35
C GLU A 290 -60.09 137.34 -9.68
N LEU A 291 -61.08 136.44 -9.78
CA LEU A 291 -62.49 136.79 -9.96
C LEU A 291 -63.08 137.53 -8.75
N GLU A 292 -62.67 137.17 -7.53
CA GLU A 292 -63.04 137.90 -6.32
C GLU A 292 -62.39 139.29 -6.28
N LEU A 293 -61.13 139.42 -6.68
CA LEU A 293 -60.41 140.69 -6.76
C LEU A 293 -61.01 141.62 -7.83
N GLU A 294 -61.35 141.08 -9.01
CA GLU A 294 -61.99 141.85 -10.09
C GLU A 294 -63.40 142.32 -9.69
N ASN A 295 -64.12 141.53 -8.89
CA ASN A 295 -65.40 141.94 -8.30
C ASN A 295 -65.25 143.02 -7.21
N ILE A 296 -64.19 142.98 -6.41
CA ILE A 296 -63.89 144.03 -5.42
C ILE A 296 -63.44 145.33 -6.12
N GLU A 297 -62.63 145.24 -7.17
CA GLU A 297 -62.20 146.42 -7.95
C GLU A 297 -63.37 147.10 -8.68
N LYS A 298 -64.35 146.33 -9.19
CA LYS A 298 -65.59 146.88 -9.77
C LYS A 298 -66.55 147.46 -8.73
N SER A 299 -66.39 147.14 -7.44
CA SER A 299 -67.16 147.71 -6.34
C SER A 299 -66.62 149.06 -5.85
N CYS A 300 -65.44 149.50 -6.30
CA CYS A 300 -64.75 150.69 -5.80
C CYS A 300 -64.65 151.85 -6.79
N ASN A 301 -65.37 151.83 -7.93
CA ASN A 301 -65.50 152.95 -8.87
C ASN A 301 -66.96 153.23 -9.24
#